data_AF-A0A934TKN5-F1
#
_entry.id   AF-A0A934TKN5-F1
#
_cell.length_a   1.000
_cell.length_b   1.000
_cell.length_c   1.000
_cell.angle_alpha   90.00
_cell.angle_beta   90.00
_cell.angle_gamma   90.00
#
_symmetry.space_group_name_H-M   'P 1'
#
loop_
_entity.id
_entity.type
_entity.pdbx_description
1 polymer ?
#
loop_
_entity_poly.entity_id
_entity_poly.type
_entity_poly.pdbx_seq_one_letter_code
_entity_poly.pdbx_strand_id
1 'polypeptide(L)'
;MDFATWAATLRLLPDAWQAGRLVFTNDSILPLPMLFPCFMDRLRAQTAEYVGLTESQHPRLHLQSYFFMLQGRALKNDAVHAFWAEMPVLTRKQDVIDALETRLFNLATVRWGLSSKVLFPLDALFPGCDPDEVALVNVSHSYWEHLVQCGMPFVKVELLRDNPLKVPIQHWRAVMARHGADIDEVEAHLAVPRGGTKVAGRPEWRIVLSELNRVRLGIRRRRRARCTPKPVR
;
A
#
# COMPACT_ATOMS: atom_id res chain seq x y z
N MET A 1 -13.55 0.88 -0.09
CA MET A 1 -13.69 -0.56 -0.40
C MET A 1 -12.69 -1.35 0.44
N ASP A 2 -13.09 -2.54 0.86
CA ASP A 2 -12.28 -3.49 1.63
C ASP A 2 -12.44 -4.91 1.07
N PHE A 3 -11.73 -5.88 1.65
CA PHE A 3 -11.77 -7.30 1.26
C PHE A 3 -13.18 -7.89 1.17
N ALA A 4 -14.07 -7.52 2.11
CA ALA A 4 -15.44 -8.00 2.12
C ALA A 4 -16.23 -7.46 0.92
N THR A 5 -16.00 -6.20 0.54
CA THR A 5 -16.63 -5.58 -0.63
C THR A 5 -16.20 -6.26 -1.93
N TRP A 6 -14.91 -6.56 -2.08
CA TRP A 6 -14.42 -7.30 -3.26
C TRP A 6 -14.98 -8.71 -3.32
N ALA A 7 -15.00 -9.44 -2.19
CA ALA A 7 -15.60 -10.77 -2.12
C ALA A 7 -17.09 -10.75 -2.52
N ALA A 8 -17.86 -9.81 -1.98
CA ALA A 8 -19.26 -9.63 -2.37
C ALA A 8 -19.41 -9.33 -3.87
N THR A 9 -18.55 -8.46 -4.41
CA THR A 9 -18.55 -8.13 -5.85
C THR A 9 -18.27 -9.36 -6.72
N LEU A 10 -17.27 -10.17 -6.36
CA LEU A 10 -16.92 -11.39 -7.09
C LEU A 10 -18.01 -12.47 -7.02
N ARG A 11 -18.80 -12.51 -5.94
CA ARG A 11 -19.98 -13.38 -5.85
C ARG A 11 -21.12 -12.91 -6.76
N LEU A 12 -21.29 -11.59 -6.91
CA LEU A 12 -22.31 -11.00 -7.77
C LEU A 12 -21.92 -11.01 -9.25
N LEU A 13 -20.62 -11.01 -9.55
CA LEU A 13 -20.04 -10.96 -10.89
C LEU A 13 -19.03 -12.11 -11.08
N PRO A 14 -19.45 -13.38 -11.06
CA PRO A 14 -18.54 -14.53 -11.17
C PRO A 14 -17.78 -14.56 -12.49
N ASP A 15 -18.33 -13.98 -13.56
CA ASP A 15 -17.66 -13.86 -14.87
C ASP A 15 -16.37 -13.04 -14.80
N ALA A 16 -16.17 -12.23 -13.75
CA ALA A 16 -14.92 -11.53 -13.50
C ALA A 16 -13.71 -12.50 -13.45
N TRP A 17 -13.91 -13.74 -12.99
CA TRP A 17 -12.86 -14.76 -12.98
C TRP A 17 -12.38 -15.19 -14.36
N GLN A 18 -13.15 -14.92 -15.42
CA GLN A 18 -12.77 -15.20 -16.80
C GLN A 18 -11.89 -14.10 -17.42
N ALA A 19 -11.70 -12.97 -16.72
CA ALA A 19 -10.84 -11.89 -17.19
C ALA A 19 -9.39 -12.37 -17.37
N GLY A 20 -8.63 -11.71 -18.26
CA GLY A 20 -7.20 -11.96 -18.36
C GLY A 20 -6.42 -11.52 -17.11
N ARG A 21 -6.93 -10.49 -16.42
CA ARG A 21 -6.35 -9.87 -15.22
C ARG A 21 -7.46 -9.27 -14.38
N LEU A 22 -7.40 -9.46 -13.06
CA LEU A 22 -8.24 -8.77 -12.09
C LEU A 22 -7.41 -7.83 -11.24
N VAL A 23 -7.78 -6.55 -11.20
CA VAL A 23 -7.14 -5.52 -10.38
C VAL A 23 -8.06 -5.15 -9.24
N PHE A 24 -7.51 -5.21 -8.03
CA PHE A 24 -8.17 -4.86 -6.79
C PHE A 24 -7.57 -3.54 -6.33
N THR A 25 -8.42 -2.54 -6.10
CA THR A 25 -8.00 -1.22 -5.63
C THR A 25 -8.93 -0.71 -4.55
N ASN A 26 -8.35 -0.15 -3.50
CA ASN A 26 -9.10 0.55 -2.46
C ASN A 26 -9.35 1.99 -2.88
N ASP A 27 -10.34 2.62 -2.25
CA ASP A 27 -10.60 4.07 -2.26
C ASP A 27 -9.66 4.85 -1.33
N SER A 28 -8.66 4.18 -0.75
CA SER A 28 -7.65 4.79 0.12
C SER A 28 -6.52 5.49 -0.65
N ILE A 29 -6.61 5.58 -1.97
CA ILE A 29 -5.61 6.17 -2.85
C ILE A 29 -6.23 7.19 -3.79
N LEU A 30 -5.45 8.22 -4.10
CA LEU A 30 -5.77 9.28 -5.04
C LEU A 30 -4.91 9.08 -6.30
N PRO A 31 -5.49 9.11 -7.50
CA PRO A 31 -4.76 8.88 -8.74
C PRO A 31 -3.90 10.08 -9.14
N LEU A 32 -2.82 9.81 -9.88
CA LEU A 32 -1.97 10.78 -10.59
C LEU A 32 -2.03 10.46 -12.09
N PRO A 33 -3.03 11.00 -12.83
CA PRO A 33 -3.35 10.60 -14.21
C PRO A 33 -2.16 10.55 -15.17
N MET A 34 -1.25 11.52 -15.09
CA MET A 34 -0.09 11.60 -16.00
C MET A 34 0.91 10.45 -15.84
N LEU A 35 0.85 9.71 -14.73
CA LEU A 35 1.74 8.56 -14.48
C LEU A 35 1.12 7.23 -14.93
N PHE A 36 -0.18 7.19 -15.22
CA PHE A 36 -0.88 5.95 -15.58
C PHE A 36 -0.36 5.29 -16.86
N PRO A 37 -0.05 5.99 -17.97
CA PRO A 37 0.38 5.31 -19.19
C PRO A 37 1.59 4.39 -18.98
N CYS A 38 2.69 4.95 -18.45
CA CYS A 38 3.90 4.19 -18.13
C CYS A 38 3.66 3.13 -17.05
N PHE A 39 2.85 3.45 -16.04
CA PHE A 39 2.50 2.48 -14.99
C PHE A 39 1.73 1.29 -15.55
N MET A 40 0.76 1.51 -16.45
CA MET A 40 -0.04 0.46 -17.05
C MET A 40 0.80 -0.43 -17.96
N ASP A 41 1.74 0.13 -18.72
CA ASP A 41 2.69 -0.64 -19.52
C ASP A 41 3.57 -1.52 -18.62
N ARG A 42 4.07 -0.96 -17.52
CA ARG A 42 4.84 -1.69 -16.51
C ARG A 42 4.02 -2.82 -15.88
N LEU A 43 2.76 -2.58 -15.54
CA LEU A 43 1.86 -3.57 -14.97
C LEU A 43 1.55 -4.70 -15.96
N ARG A 44 1.27 -4.36 -17.23
CA ARG A 44 1.01 -5.33 -18.31
C ARG A 44 2.22 -6.19 -18.63
N ALA A 45 3.43 -5.64 -18.53
CA ALA A 45 4.67 -6.40 -18.72
C ALA A 45 4.93 -7.47 -17.64
N GLN A 46 4.22 -7.45 -16.51
CA GLN A 46 4.40 -8.46 -15.48
C GLN A 46 3.78 -9.80 -15.87
N THR A 47 4.51 -10.87 -15.59
CA THR A 47 4.09 -12.28 -15.77
C THR A 47 3.76 -12.98 -14.46
N ALA A 48 4.17 -12.42 -13.31
CA ALA A 48 3.87 -12.97 -11.99
C ALA A 48 2.37 -13.00 -11.72
N GLU A 49 1.89 -14.03 -11.04
CA GLU A 49 0.46 -14.32 -10.88
C GLU A 49 -0.21 -13.46 -9.82
N TYR A 50 0.58 -12.96 -8.87
CA TYR A 50 0.17 -12.02 -7.84
C TYR A 50 1.10 -10.81 -7.82
N VAL A 51 0.60 -9.63 -8.19
CA VAL A 51 1.41 -8.41 -8.30
C VAL A 51 0.88 -7.35 -7.34
N GLY A 52 1.72 -6.84 -6.45
CA GLY A 52 1.42 -5.70 -5.59
C GLY A 52 2.31 -4.50 -5.89
N LEU A 53 1.95 -3.34 -5.35
CA LEU A 53 2.71 -2.11 -5.60
C LEU A 53 3.87 -1.93 -4.64
N THR A 54 3.59 -1.97 -3.33
CA THR A 54 4.59 -1.76 -2.28
C THR A 54 4.52 -2.91 -1.28
N GLU A 55 5.66 -3.20 -0.66
CA GLU A 55 5.76 -4.18 0.42
C GLU A 55 5.94 -3.49 1.78
N SER A 56 5.63 -4.21 2.83
CA SER A 56 5.99 -3.89 4.20
C SER A 56 6.56 -5.12 4.87
N GLN A 57 7.62 -4.95 5.66
CA GLN A 57 8.23 -6.05 6.40
C GLN A 57 7.67 -6.20 7.82
N HIS A 58 6.79 -5.29 8.26
CA HIS A 58 6.23 -5.28 9.61
C HIS A 58 4.70 -5.42 9.60
N PRO A 59 4.11 -6.30 10.45
CA PRO A 59 4.76 -7.20 11.41
C PRO A 59 5.42 -8.43 10.76
N ARG A 60 5.14 -8.71 9.48
CA ARG A 60 5.80 -9.71 8.64
C ARG A 60 5.84 -9.20 7.19
N LEU A 61 6.69 -9.78 6.35
CA LEU A 61 6.73 -9.46 4.92
C LEU A 61 5.36 -9.70 4.27
N HIS A 62 4.76 -8.64 3.72
CA HIS A 62 3.52 -8.70 2.96
C HIS A 62 3.46 -7.57 1.93
N LEU A 63 2.58 -7.73 0.93
CA LEU A 63 2.22 -6.66 0.00
C LEU A 63 1.08 -5.84 0.59
N GLN A 64 1.17 -4.52 0.46
CA GLN A 64 0.10 -3.65 0.93
C GLN A 64 -1.13 -3.83 0.03
N SER A 65 -2.29 -4.11 0.62
CA SER A 65 -3.46 -4.59 -0.13
C SER A 65 -4.25 -3.50 -0.88
N TYR A 66 -3.88 -2.23 -0.73
CA TYR A 66 -4.60 -1.14 -1.38
C TYR A 66 -4.60 -1.20 -2.91
N PHE A 67 -3.66 -1.93 -3.47
CA PHE A 67 -3.61 -2.27 -4.87
C PHE A 67 -2.92 -3.63 -5.04
N PHE A 68 -3.59 -4.56 -5.70
CA PHE A 68 -2.95 -5.76 -6.23
C PHE A 68 -3.65 -6.27 -7.48
N MET A 69 -2.96 -7.11 -8.23
CA MET A 69 -3.45 -7.74 -9.44
C MET A 69 -3.31 -9.26 -9.33
N LEU A 70 -4.36 -9.98 -9.74
CA LEU A 70 -4.35 -11.42 -9.96
C LEU A 70 -4.42 -11.71 -11.45
N GLN A 71 -3.64 -12.69 -11.91
CA GLN A 71 -3.62 -13.12 -13.31
C GLN A 71 -3.12 -14.56 -13.47
N GLY A 72 -3.23 -15.10 -14.68
CA GLY A 72 -2.68 -16.42 -15.01
C GLY A 72 -3.31 -17.52 -14.15
N ARG A 73 -2.50 -18.39 -13.53
CA ARG A 73 -3.04 -19.49 -12.70
C ARG A 73 -3.78 -18.97 -11.47
N ALA A 74 -3.50 -17.77 -10.96
CA ALA A 74 -4.22 -17.23 -9.81
C ALA A 74 -5.73 -17.11 -10.07
N LEU A 75 -6.13 -16.78 -11.30
CA LEU A 75 -7.54 -16.64 -11.67
C LEU A 75 -8.24 -17.98 -11.90
N LYS A 76 -7.49 -19.08 -12.02
CA LYS A 76 -8.00 -20.45 -12.22
C LYS A 76 -7.77 -21.35 -11.01
N ASN A 77 -7.26 -20.79 -9.91
CA ASN A 77 -6.87 -21.56 -8.74
C ASN A 77 -8.06 -21.74 -7.82
N ASP A 78 -8.49 -22.98 -7.61
CA ASP A 78 -9.65 -23.32 -6.79
C ASP A 78 -9.52 -22.82 -5.34
N ALA A 79 -8.30 -22.82 -4.78
CA ALA A 79 -8.06 -22.32 -3.43
C ALA A 79 -8.15 -20.79 -3.34
N VAL A 80 -7.80 -20.07 -4.42
CA VAL A 80 -8.05 -18.62 -4.52
C VAL A 80 -9.56 -18.37 -4.59
N HIS A 81 -10.28 -19.11 -5.43
CA HIS A 81 -11.73 -18.98 -5.55
C HIS A 81 -12.44 -19.26 -4.24
N ALA A 82 -12.08 -20.36 -3.56
CA ALA A 82 -12.62 -20.72 -2.25
C ALA A 82 -12.37 -19.63 -1.21
N PHE A 83 -11.16 -19.05 -1.16
CA PHE A 83 -10.85 -17.95 -0.25
C PHE A 83 -11.78 -16.75 -0.40
N TRP A 84 -12.05 -16.32 -1.65
CA TRP A 84 -12.98 -15.21 -1.89
C TRP A 84 -14.45 -15.61 -1.67
N ALA A 85 -14.81 -16.85 -2.02
CA ALA A 85 -16.16 -17.37 -1.81
C ALA A 85 -16.51 -17.51 -0.32
N GLU A 86 -15.55 -17.85 0.53
CA GLU A 86 -15.71 -18.06 1.97
C GLU A 86 -15.44 -16.80 2.81
N MET A 87 -14.98 -15.70 2.20
CA MET A 87 -14.65 -14.47 2.92
C MET A 87 -15.86 -13.95 3.72
N PRO A 88 -15.78 -13.90 5.07
CA PRO A 88 -16.91 -13.49 5.89
C PRO A 88 -17.30 -12.03 5.63
N VAL A 89 -18.59 -11.71 5.84
CA VAL A 89 -19.03 -10.32 5.91
C VAL A 89 -18.56 -9.75 7.25
N LEU A 90 -17.47 -8.98 7.22
CA LEU A 90 -16.83 -8.48 8.42
C LEU A 90 -17.59 -7.28 8.98
N THR A 91 -18.32 -7.50 10.07
CA THR A 91 -19.05 -6.45 10.80
C THR A 91 -18.14 -5.63 11.72
N ARG A 92 -16.97 -6.16 12.12
CA ARG A 92 -15.94 -5.44 12.89
C ARG A 92 -14.72 -5.16 12.02
N LYS A 93 -14.47 -3.86 11.81
CA LYS A 93 -13.78 -3.31 10.62
C LYS A 93 -12.26 -3.36 10.57
N GLN A 94 -11.50 -3.58 11.65
CA GLN A 94 -10.06 -3.28 11.62
C GLN A 94 -9.13 -4.49 11.87
N ASP A 95 -9.34 -5.24 12.94
CA ASP A 95 -8.43 -6.35 13.31
C ASP A 95 -8.39 -7.46 12.25
N VAL A 96 -9.49 -7.62 11.51
CA VAL A 96 -9.56 -8.61 10.43
C VAL A 96 -8.89 -8.11 9.15
N ILE A 97 -8.86 -6.80 8.90
CA ILE A 97 -8.17 -6.24 7.73
C ILE A 97 -6.66 -6.45 7.87
N ASP A 98 -6.08 -6.10 9.01
CA ASP A 98 -4.63 -6.26 9.24
C ASP A 98 -4.22 -7.76 9.20
N ALA A 99 -5.10 -8.63 9.73
CA ALA A 99 -4.93 -10.07 9.62
C ALA A 99 -5.04 -10.57 8.17
N LEU A 100 -5.92 -10.01 7.35
CA LEU A 100 -6.12 -10.39 5.95
C LEU A 100 -5.03 -9.87 5.02
N GLU A 101 -4.53 -8.64 5.23
CA GLU A 101 -3.40 -8.10 4.45
C GLU A 101 -2.15 -8.95 4.65
N THR A 102 -1.84 -9.29 5.90
CA THR A 102 -0.69 -10.14 6.25
C THR A 102 -0.90 -11.58 5.76
N ARG A 103 -2.13 -12.10 5.82
CA ARG A 103 -2.45 -13.46 5.39
C ARG A 103 -2.44 -13.62 3.87
N LEU A 104 -2.95 -12.66 3.10
CA LEU A 104 -3.12 -12.82 1.65
C LEU A 104 -1.78 -13.09 0.96
N PHE A 105 -0.73 -12.34 1.31
CA PHE A 105 0.59 -12.56 0.72
C PHE A 105 1.15 -13.95 1.05
N ASN A 106 0.99 -14.40 2.30
CA ASN A 106 1.42 -15.73 2.72
C ASN A 106 0.59 -16.84 2.04
N LEU A 107 -0.73 -16.65 1.93
CA LEU A 107 -1.62 -17.57 1.23
C LEU A 107 -1.19 -17.71 -0.23
N ALA A 108 -1.02 -16.58 -0.92
CA ALA A 108 -0.63 -16.57 -2.33
C ALA A 108 0.69 -17.27 -2.60
N THR A 109 1.74 -16.93 -1.85
CA THR A 109 3.09 -17.42 -2.11
C THR A 109 3.33 -18.83 -1.55
N VAL A 110 2.89 -19.11 -0.33
CA VAL A 110 3.20 -20.36 0.39
C VAL A 110 2.12 -21.43 0.21
N ARG A 111 0.84 -21.05 0.31
CA ARG A 111 -0.26 -22.04 0.27
C ARG A 111 -0.75 -22.32 -1.15
N TRP A 112 -0.84 -21.30 -2.00
CA TRP A 112 -1.34 -21.42 -3.37
C TRP A 112 -0.22 -21.59 -4.40
N GLY A 113 1.04 -21.43 -4.00
CA GLY A 113 2.20 -21.63 -4.88
C GLY A 113 2.23 -20.66 -6.07
N LEU A 114 1.74 -19.44 -5.86
CA LEU A 114 1.71 -18.40 -6.89
C LEU A 114 3.04 -17.65 -6.93
N SER A 115 3.50 -17.36 -8.14
CA SER A 115 4.58 -16.40 -8.35
C SER A 115 4.13 -14.99 -7.94
N SER A 116 5.01 -14.22 -7.29
CA SER A 116 4.69 -12.87 -6.84
C SER A 116 5.69 -11.82 -7.29
N LYS A 117 5.23 -10.58 -7.43
CA LYS A 117 6.07 -9.43 -7.78
C LYS A 117 5.62 -8.15 -7.06
N VAL A 118 6.60 -7.37 -6.62
CA VAL A 118 6.43 -6.01 -6.10
C VAL A 118 6.91 -5.03 -7.17
N LEU A 119 6.10 -4.04 -7.53
CA LEU A 119 6.48 -3.03 -8.51
C LEU A 119 7.40 -1.95 -7.92
N PHE A 120 7.29 -1.64 -6.65
CA PHE A 120 8.14 -0.67 -5.96
C PHE A 120 8.75 -1.34 -4.72
N PRO A 121 9.65 -2.33 -4.91
CA PRO A 121 10.27 -3.05 -3.79
C PRO A 121 11.25 -2.15 -3.04
N LEU A 122 11.48 -2.46 -1.76
CA LEU A 122 12.31 -1.64 -0.88
C LEU A 122 13.76 -1.56 -1.35
N ASP A 123 14.30 -2.65 -1.90
CA ASP A 123 15.67 -2.73 -2.40
C ASP A 123 15.93 -1.80 -3.60
N ALA A 124 14.94 -1.66 -4.49
CA ALA A 124 15.00 -0.74 -5.62
C ALA A 124 14.78 0.73 -5.20
N LEU A 125 13.93 0.96 -4.19
CA LEU A 125 13.70 2.32 -3.66
C LEU A 125 14.87 2.83 -2.84
N PHE A 126 15.58 1.94 -2.14
CA PHE A 126 16.69 2.26 -1.23
C PHE A 126 17.90 1.35 -1.50
N PRO A 127 18.53 1.46 -2.68
CA PRO A 127 19.65 0.60 -3.05
C PRO A 127 20.80 0.76 -2.05
N GLY A 128 21.34 -0.36 -1.59
CA GLY A 128 22.47 -0.40 -0.64
C GLY A 128 22.12 0.01 0.80
N CYS A 129 20.84 0.21 1.13
CA CYS A 129 20.42 0.38 2.51
C CYS A 129 20.29 -0.98 3.20
N ASP A 130 20.56 -1.00 4.51
CA ASP A 130 20.33 -2.18 5.36
C ASP A 130 18.82 -2.50 5.38
N PRO A 131 18.40 -3.72 5.02
CA PRO A 131 17.00 -4.15 5.08
C PRO A 131 16.36 -3.87 6.44
N ASP A 132 17.08 -4.04 7.54
CA ASP A 132 16.53 -3.81 8.88
C ASP A 132 16.25 -2.32 9.15
N GLU A 133 16.99 -1.41 8.50
CA GLU A 133 16.73 0.03 8.59
C GLU A 133 15.47 0.44 7.83
N VAL A 134 15.11 -0.27 6.76
CA VAL A 134 13.93 0.03 5.92
C VAL A 134 12.70 -0.81 6.29
N ALA A 135 12.87 -1.89 7.06
CA ALA A 135 11.81 -2.83 7.44
C ALA A 135 10.59 -2.17 8.11
N LEU A 136 10.86 -1.14 8.92
CA LEU A 136 9.87 -0.41 9.70
C LEU A 136 9.37 0.86 8.99
N VAL A 137 9.68 1.02 7.70
CA VAL A 137 9.26 2.19 6.94
C VAL A 137 7.93 1.91 6.26
N ASN A 138 6.90 2.70 6.60
CA ASN A 138 5.72 2.82 5.75
C ASN A 138 6.08 3.74 4.57
N VAL A 139 6.52 3.15 3.46
CA VAL A 139 7.04 3.88 2.29
C VAL A 139 6.00 4.76 1.63
N SER A 140 4.74 4.31 1.58
CA SER A 140 3.63 5.06 0.99
C SER A 140 3.26 6.33 1.78
N HIS A 141 3.78 6.48 3.00
CA HIS A 141 3.67 7.72 3.79
C HIS A 141 4.99 8.48 3.88
N SER A 142 6.07 7.80 4.27
CA SER A 142 7.35 8.46 4.58
C SER A 142 8.10 8.95 3.34
N TYR A 143 7.89 8.28 2.20
CA TYR A 143 8.62 8.47 0.95
C TYR A 143 7.68 8.58 -0.25
N TRP A 144 6.49 9.14 -0.03
CA TRP A 144 5.45 9.26 -1.05
C TRP A 144 5.93 10.03 -2.30
N GLU A 145 6.69 11.13 -2.13
CA GLU A 145 7.23 11.88 -3.27
C GLU A 145 8.25 11.08 -4.07
N HIS A 146 9.11 10.33 -3.38
CA HIS A 146 10.08 9.45 -4.02
C HIS A 146 9.38 8.35 -4.82
N LEU A 147 8.29 7.78 -4.28
CA LEU A 147 7.44 6.84 -5.02
C LEU A 147 6.86 7.49 -6.29
N VAL A 148 6.32 8.71 -6.18
CA VAL A 148 5.80 9.47 -7.34
C VAL A 148 6.89 9.70 -8.38
N GLN A 149 8.10 10.08 -7.96
CA GLN A 149 9.26 10.22 -8.84
C GLN A 149 9.65 8.91 -9.53
N CYS A 150 9.52 7.77 -8.85
CA CYS A 150 9.72 6.44 -9.43
C CYS A 150 8.56 5.98 -10.34
N GLY A 151 7.50 6.78 -10.52
CA GLY A 151 6.36 6.46 -11.37
C GLY A 151 5.19 5.78 -10.66
N MET A 152 5.09 5.86 -9.32
CA MET A 152 3.89 5.45 -8.58
C MET A 152 2.73 6.38 -8.94
N PRO A 153 1.62 5.88 -9.51
CA PRO A 153 0.52 6.73 -9.97
C PRO A 153 -0.50 7.04 -8.87
N PHE A 154 -0.13 6.87 -7.60
CA PHE A 154 -1.05 6.92 -6.47
C PHE A 154 -0.45 7.65 -5.27
N VAL A 155 -1.27 8.44 -4.58
CA VAL A 155 -0.97 9.05 -3.27
C VAL A 155 -2.00 8.58 -2.25
N LYS A 156 -1.58 8.25 -1.03
CA LYS A 156 -2.50 7.79 0.02
C LYS A 156 -3.43 8.90 0.52
N VAL A 157 -4.72 8.62 0.62
CA VAL A 157 -5.71 9.55 1.22
C VAL A 157 -5.34 9.85 2.67
N GLU A 158 -4.99 8.83 3.46
CA GLU A 158 -4.59 8.99 4.87
C GLU A 158 -3.35 9.89 5.04
N LEU A 159 -2.39 9.81 4.12
CA LEU A 159 -1.22 10.67 4.13
C LEU A 159 -1.61 12.14 4.05
N LEU A 160 -2.52 12.51 3.14
CA LEU A 160 -2.90 13.91 2.92
C LEU A 160 -3.92 14.42 3.94
N ARG A 161 -4.91 13.59 4.29
CA ARG A 161 -5.98 13.97 5.23
C ARG A 161 -5.51 13.96 6.68
N ASP A 162 -4.87 12.87 7.10
CA ASP A 162 -4.62 12.59 8.51
C ASP A 162 -3.14 12.81 8.87
N ASN A 163 -2.23 12.65 7.91
CA ASN A 163 -0.78 12.81 8.02
C ASN A 163 -0.21 12.26 9.35
N PRO A 164 -0.39 10.96 9.65
CA PRO A 164 -0.10 10.43 10.98
C PRO A 164 1.41 10.43 11.30
N LEU A 165 2.26 10.40 10.27
CA LEU A 165 3.72 10.50 10.40
C LEU A 165 4.24 11.95 10.46
N LYS A 166 3.34 12.94 10.42
CA LYS A 166 3.65 14.37 10.42
C LYS A 166 4.77 14.71 9.43
N VAL A 167 4.73 14.10 8.26
CA VAL A 167 5.66 14.39 7.17
C VAL A 167 5.35 15.78 6.60
N PRO A 168 6.36 16.52 6.11
CA PRO A 168 6.10 17.76 5.39
C PRO A 168 5.36 17.44 4.09
N ILE A 169 4.12 17.90 3.97
CA ILE A 169 3.25 17.67 2.80
C ILE A 169 2.66 18.98 2.29
N GLN A 170 3.15 20.14 2.71
CA GLN A 170 2.51 21.43 2.41
C GLN A 170 2.35 21.68 0.90
N HIS A 171 3.24 21.10 0.10
CA HIS A 171 3.28 21.21 -1.36
C HIS A 171 2.52 20.08 -2.09
N TRP A 172 1.73 19.25 -1.40
CA TRP A 172 1.05 18.12 -2.03
C TRP A 172 0.16 18.55 -3.22
N ARG A 173 -0.51 19.70 -3.12
CA ARG A 173 -1.36 20.24 -4.19
C ARG A 173 -0.57 20.47 -5.48
N ALA A 174 0.61 21.09 -5.36
CA ALA A 174 1.48 21.34 -6.50
C ALA A 174 1.98 20.02 -7.12
N VAL A 175 2.32 19.02 -6.28
CA VAL A 175 2.74 17.70 -6.77
C VAL A 175 1.59 17.02 -7.52
N MET A 176 0.38 17.00 -6.95
CA MET A 176 -0.77 16.36 -7.56
C MET A 176 -1.19 17.05 -8.88
N ALA A 177 -1.29 18.37 -8.88
CA ALA A 177 -1.65 19.16 -10.07
C ALA A 177 -0.64 18.95 -11.21
N ARG A 178 0.66 18.94 -10.89
CA ARG A 178 1.74 18.66 -11.86
C ARG A 178 1.58 17.31 -12.55
N HIS A 179 0.98 16.32 -11.88
CA HIS A 179 0.73 14.99 -12.43
C HIS A 179 -0.72 14.81 -12.90
N GLY A 180 -1.44 15.91 -13.17
CA GLY A 180 -2.73 15.93 -13.84
C GLY A 180 -3.92 15.55 -12.96
N ALA A 181 -3.77 15.59 -11.63
CA ALA A 181 -4.91 15.44 -10.74
C ALA A 181 -5.73 16.73 -10.69
N ASP A 182 -7.06 16.59 -10.68
CA ASP A 182 -7.97 17.68 -10.36
C ASP A 182 -7.92 17.95 -8.85
N ILE A 183 -7.49 19.15 -8.47
CA ILE A 183 -7.30 19.49 -7.05
C ILE A 183 -8.64 19.68 -6.33
N ASP A 184 -9.67 20.16 -7.02
CA ASP A 184 -10.98 20.39 -6.41
C ASP A 184 -11.65 19.05 -6.09
N GLU A 185 -11.56 18.06 -6.99
CA GLU A 185 -12.03 16.69 -6.72
C GLU A 185 -11.26 16.02 -5.59
N VAL A 186 -9.93 16.21 -5.55
CA VAL A 186 -9.09 15.67 -4.47
C VAL A 186 -9.49 16.27 -3.12
N GLU A 187 -9.66 17.59 -3.04
CA GLU A 187 -10.08 18.25 -1.81
C GLU A 187 -11.48 17.82 -1.37
N ALA A 188 -12.42 17.69 -2.31
CA ALA A 188 -13.75 17.17 -2.04
C ALA A 188 -13.69 15.75 -1.46
N HIS A 189 -12.84 14.88 -2.02
CA HIS A 189 -12.64 13.53 -1.51
C HIS A 189 -12.00 13.52 -0.11
N LEU A 190 -11.01 14.39 0.13
CA LEU A 190 -10.35 14.52 1.43
C LEU A 190 -11.28 15.04 2.54
N ALA A 191 -12.30 15.82 2.18
CA ALA A 191 -13.29 16.37 3.11
C ALA A 191 -14.26 15.31 3.66
N VAL A 192 -14.40 14.15 3.01
CA VAL A 192 -15.28 13.07 3.46
C VAL A 192 -14.74 12.46 4.76
N PRO A 193 -15.48 12.56 5.89
CA PRO A 193 -15.06 11.96 7.16
C PRO A 193 -14.97 10.44 7.04
N ARG A 194 -14.05 9.81 7.79
CA ARG A 194 -14.02 8.33 7.87
C ARG A 194 -15.38 7.83 8.37
N GLY A 195 -16.05 7.01 7.57
CA GLY A 195 -17.25 6.24 7.95
C GLY A 195 -16.91 5.15 8.98
N GLY A 196 -16.56 5.56 10.20
CA GLY A 196 -16.25 4.68 11.32
C GLY A 196 -16.59 5.38 12.62
N THR A 197 -17.55 4.83 13.37
CA THR A 197 -17.82 5.18 14.76
C THR A 197 -16.51 5.29 15.54
N LYS A 198 -16.30 6.42 16.24
CA LYS A 198 -15.21 6.60 17.19
C LYS A 198 -15.29 5.49 18.25
N VAL A 199 -14.53 4.41 18.08
CA VAL A 199 -14.29 3.48 19.18
C VAL A 199 -13.34 4.20 20.13
N ALA A 200 -13.78 4.42 21.37
CA ALA A 200 -13.00 5.01 22.44
C ALA A 200 -11.90 4.02 22.86
N GLY A 201 -10.81 4.01 22.12
CA GLY A 201 -9.61 3.22 22.35
C GLY A 201 -8.58 3.66 21.32
N ARG A 202 -7.32 3.88 21.73
CA ARG A 202 -6.27 4.23 20.76
C ARG A 202 -6.17 3.06 19.78
N PRO A 203 -6.50 3.23 18.48
CA PRO A 203 -6.40 2.13 17.54
C PRO A 203 -4.96 1.62 17.50
N GLU A 204 -4.76 0.31 17.49
CA GLU A 204 -3.43 -0.32 17.53
C GLU A 204 -2.50 0.19 16.43
N TRP A 205 -3.03 0.55 15.26
CA TRP A 205 -2.25 1.17 14.19
C TRP A 205 -1.66 2.54 14.55
N ARG A 206 -2.27 3.32 15.46
CA ARG A 206 -1.65 4.56 15.99
C ARG A 206 -0.46 4.24 16.88
N ILE A 207 -0.47 3.10 17.56
CA ILE A 207 0.67 2.59 18.34
C ILE A 207 1.78 2.18 17.35
N VAL A 208 1.43 1.38 16.33
CA VAL A 208 2.37 0.99 15.25
C VAL A 208 2.98 2.23 14.60
N LEU A 209 2.18 3.19 14.13
CA LEU A 209 2.68 4.43 13.52
C LEU A 209 3.49 5.31 14.50
N SER A 210 3.18 5.28 15.79
CA SER A 210 4.00 5.97 16.79
C SER A 210 5.38 5.33 16.96
N GLU A 211 5.45 4.00 16.88
CA GLU A 211 6.71 3.25 16.87
C GLU A 211 7.48 3.46 15.56
N LEU A 212 6.83 3.45 14.39
CA LEU A 212 7.47 3.78 13.11
C LEU A 212 8.03 5.22 13.10
N ASN A 213 7.32 6.18 13.70
CA ASN A 213 7.81 7.55 13.88
C ASN A 213 9.05 7.63 14.79
N ARG A 214 9.09 6.87 15.89
CA ARG A 214 10.26 6.82 16.79
C ARG A 214 11.48 6.28 16.06
N VAL A 215 11.31 5.24 15.25
CA VAL A 215 12.38 4.65 14.44
C VAL A 215 12.88 5.63 13.38
N ARG A 216 11.97 6.30 12.65
CA ARG A 216 12.33 7.34 11.66
C ARG A 216 13.18 8.47 12.27
N LEU A 217 12.82 8.94 13.47
CA LEU A 217 13.60 9.94 14.20
C LEU A 217 14.97 9.38 14.64
N GLY A 218 15.02 8.11 15.05
CA GLY A 218 16.25 7.40 15.37
C GLY A 218 17.22 7.30 14.18
N ILE A 219 16.72 6.91 12.99
CA ILE A 219 17.51 6.80 11.76
C ILE A 219 18.07 8.17 11.35
N ARG A 220 17.25 9.23 11.38
CA ARG A 220 17.71 10.60 11.11
C ARG A 220 18.82 11.05 12.07
N ARG A 221 18.72 10.70 13.36
CA ARG A 221 19.75 10.98 14.36
C ARG A 221 21.05 10.24 14.07
N ARG A 222 20.99 8.94 13.73
CA ARG A 222 22.18 8.13 13.39
C ARG A 222 22.87 8.62 12.11
N ARG A 223 22.11 8.98 11.06
CA ARG A 223 22.67 9.58 9.84
C ARG A 223 23.36 10.91 10.11
N ARG A 224 22.75 11.80 10.91
CA ARG A 224 23.40 13.06 11.32
C ARG A 224 24.70 12.82 12.11
N ALA A 225 24.71 11.85 13.01
CA ALA A 225 25.91 11.51 13.81
C ALA A 225 27.06 10.94 12.95
N ARG A 226 26.74 10.22 11.86
CA ARG A 226 27.75 9.75 10.88
C ARG A 226 28.30 10.85 9.98
N CYS A 227 27.53 11.92 9.73
CA CYS A 227 27.93 13.04 8.87
C CYS A 227 28.62 14.20 9.62
N THR A 228 28.64 14.20 10.95
CA THR A 228 29.42 15.17 11.74
C THR A 228 30.89 14.75 11.79
N PRO A 229 31.84 15.57 11.31
CA PRO A 229 33.27 15.27 11.45
C PRO A 229 33.64 15.25 12.92
N LYS A 230 34.36 14.20 13.35
CA LYS A 230 34.90 14.13 14.72
C LYS A 230 35.83 15.33 14.95
N PRO A 231 35.75 16.03 16.09
CA PRO A 231 36.72 17.06 16.41
C PRO A 231 38.10 16.41 16.52
N VAL A 232 39.04 16.91 15.72
CA VAL A 232 40.44 16.52 15.78
C VAL A 232 40.98 16.99 17.13
N ARG A 233 41.42 16.06 17.96
CA ARG A 233 42.20 16.33 19.17
C ARG A 233 43.67 16.33 18.82
#